data_AF-A0AAD6W2X0-F1
#
_entry.id   AF-A0AAD6W2X0-F1
#
_cell.length_a   1.000
_cell.length_b   1.000
_cell.length_c   1.000
_cell.angle_alpha   90.00
_cell.angle_beta   90.00
_cell.angle_gamma   90.00
#
_symmetry.space_group_name_H-M   'P 1'
#
loop_
_entity.id
_entity.type
_entity.pdbx_description
1 polymer ?
#
loop_
_entity_poly.entity_id
_entity_poly.type
_entity_poly.pdbx_seq_one_letter_code
_entity_poly.pdbx_strand_id
1 'polypeptide(L)'
;MITSFLLAFHDKHFTCNIMQLQCLKKCPGDYLQAMKAIPRTLRMMYVHGYQSYLWNHAASERVQKYGFDQVVLGDLVYCKGDDSEKETVGVNSECNNDNCDDTYDCSHLDETSGTDLLERKNTLVKVVTVEDVSAGNYTVDDVVLPMPGSRVIFPTNEIAKVYHDLAKKDAINLTESVHSVKEFSITSMTGSYRRVFQKPLDFEWELLAYNDSNKPLAETDLDNISKTGSTNIIKQEEQGKGEDNDLSDCTKLPVISRNSIALSTDTNEGSEREVESEQVSGSNWQETQMALKLSLTLPASCYATMAIRELLKTSTSVTYHKTLNQ
;
A
#
# COMPACT_ATOMS: atom_id res chain seq x y z
N MET A 1 33.51 -12.33 21.55
CA MET A 1 33.00 -11.54 22.69
C MET A 1 31.89 -10.58 22.23
N ILE A 2 32.19 -9.64 21.32
CA ILE A 2 31.25 -8.65 20.76
C ILE A 2 29.91 -9.25 20.26
N THR A 3 29.95 -10.31 19.44
CA THR A 3 28.74 -10.97 18.90
C THR A 3 27.85 -11.60 19.98
N SER A 4 28.42 -12.17 21.04
CA SER A 4 27.65 -12.69 22.18
C SER A 4 27.00 -11.57 23.01
N PHE A 5 27.63 -10.39 23.05
CA PHE A 5 27.09 -9.20 23.75
C PHE A 5 25.94 -8.58 22.94
N LEU A 6 26.10 -8.42 21.63
CA LEU A 6 25.04 -7.97 20.72
C LEU A 6 23.80 -8.87 20.76
N LEU A 7 23.97 -10.20 20.77
CA LEU A 7 22.86 -11.15 20.90
C LEU A 7 22.14 -11.09 22.25
N ALA A 8 22.75 -10.53 23.30
CA ALA A 8 22.13 -10.35 24.61
C ALA A 8 21.42 -8.99 24.76
N PHE A 9 21.80 -8.00 23.95
CA PHE A 9 21.19 -6.65 23.93
C PHE A 9 20.12 -6.46 22.85
N HIS A 10 19.99 -7.39 21.90
CA HIS A 10 18.99 -7.27 20.85
C HIS A 10 17.61 -7.68 21.34
N ASP A 11 16.68 -6.74 21.30
CA ASP A 11 15.26 -6.99 21.59
C ASP A 11 14.69 -8.06 20.66
N LYS A 12 13.74 -8.86 21.18
CA LYS A 12 13.18 -10.06 20.49
C LYS A 12 12.49 -9.76 19.14
N HIS A 13 12.31 -8.49 18.81
CA HIS A 13 11.65 -8.01 17.58
C HIS A 13 12.51 -8.09 16.31
N PHE A 14 13.83 -8.32 16.40
CA PHE A 14 14.74 -8.34 15.24
C PHE A 14 15.20 -9.75 14.84
N THR A 15 14.25 -10.65 14.58
CA THR A 15 14.51 -12.07 14.26
C THR A 15 15.53 -12.27 13.14
N CYS A 16 15.42 -11.51 12.04
CA CYS A 16 16.35 -11.58 10.90
C CYS A 16 17.81 -11.32 11.27
N ASN A 17 18.08 -10.22 12.00
CA ASN A 17 19.43 -9.85 12.43
C ASN A 17 20.00 -10.89 13.41
N ILE A 18 19.14 -11.42 14.30
CA ILE A 18 19.52 -12.49 15.24
C ILE A 18 19.92 -13.76 14.47
N MET A 19 19.20 -14.16 13.43
CA MET A 19 19.54 -15.33 12.60
C MET A 19 20.89 -15.17 11.90
N GLN A 20 21.16 -14.00 11.29
CA GLN A 20 22.46 -13.68 10.68
C GLN A 20 23.60 -13.73 11.72
N LEU A 21 23.43 -13.08 12.88
CA LEU A 21 24.43 -13.05 13.95
C LEU A 21 24.69 -14.43 14.57
N GLN A 22 23.66 -15.27 14.70
CA GLN A 22 23.80 -16.65 15.14
C GLN A 22 24.57 -17.51 14.12
N CYS A 23 24.33 -17.30 12.81
CA CYS A 23 25.09 -17.97 11.76
C CYS A 23 26.57 -17.55 11.78
N LEU A 24 26.86 -16.25 11.81
CA LEU A 24 28.23 -15.72 11.89
C LEU A 24 28.95 -16.10 13.19
N LYS A 25 28.22 -16.37 14.28
CA LYS A 25 28.79 -16.92 15.52
C LYS A 25 29.21 -18.39 15.37
N LYS A 26 28.53 -19.18 14.54
CA LYS A 26 28.88 -20.58 14.24
C LYS A 26 29.99 -20.67 13.19
N CYS A 27 29.88 -19.87 12.12
CA CYS A 27 30.79 -19.86 10.97
C CYS A 27 31.31 -18.42 10.73
N PRO A 28 32.36 -17.96 11.44
CA PRO A 28 32.91 -16.63 11.24
C PRO A 28 33.45 -16.45 9.80
N GLY A 29 33.03 -15.36 9.14
CA GLY A 29 33.44 -15.03 7.77
C GLY A 29 32.57 -15.62 6.66
N ASP A 30 31.66 -16.56 6.95
CA ASP A 30 30.68 -17.05 5.97
C ASP A 30 29.44 -16.15 5.91
N TYR A 31 29.62 -14.98 5.28
CA TYR A 31 28.55 -14.01 5.06
C TYR A 31 27.44 -14.55 4.14
N LEU A 32 27.77 -15.46 3.22
CA LEU A 32 26.81 -16.05 2.30
C LEU A 32 25.82 -16.94 3.05
N GLN A 33 26.31 -17.82 3.91
CA GLN A 33 25.46 -18.68 4.72
C GLN A 33 24.66 -17.87 5.76
N ALA A 34 25.22 -16.78 6.27
CA ALA A 34 24.50 -15.85 7.14
C ALA A 34 23.34 -15.15 6.41
N MET A 35 23.54 -14.69 5.18
CA MET A 35 22.45 -14.16 4.34
C MET A 35 21.42 -15.26 4.02
N LYS A 36 21.86 -16.49 3.76
CA LYS A 36 20.98 -17.66 3.54
C LYS A 36 20.20 -18.12 4.79
N ALA A 37 20.50 -17.59 5.97
CA ALA A 37 19.69 -17.85 7.17
C ALA A 37 18.38 -17.04 7.19
N ILE A 38 18.30 -15.92 6.45
CA ILE A 38 17.10 -15.08 6.35
C ILE A 38 16.03 -15.78 5.48
N PRO A 39 14.74 -15.85 5.85
CA PRO A 39 13.70 -16.41 4.99
C PRO A 39 13.68 -15.83 3.56
N ARG A 40 13.47 -16.67 2.53
CA ARG A 40 13.59 -16.31 1.11
C ARG A 40 12.79 -15.05 0.74
N THR A 41 11.56 -14.91 1.22
CA THR A 41 10.70 -13.74 0.97
C THR A 41 11.38 -12.43 1.37
N LEU A 42 11.99 -12.38 2.57
CA LEU A 42 12.74 -11.21 3.05
C LEU A 42 14.05 -10.99 2.28
N ARG A 43 14.69 -12.06 1.76
CA ARG A 43 15.85 -11.91 0.86
C ARG A 43 15.45 -11.25 -0.46
N MET A 44 14.30 -11.62 -1.02
CA MET A 44 13.80 -11.09 -2.29
C MET A 44 13.41 -9.61 -2.19
N MET A 45 13.01 -9.12 -1.00
CA MET A 45 12.74 -7.69 -0.79
C MET A 45 13.93 -6.79 -1.16
N TYR A 46 15.17 -7.23 -0.96
CA TYR A 46 16.35 -6.43 -1.36
C TYR A 46 16.49 -6.33 -2.88
N VAL A 47 16.27 -7.42 -3.61
CA VAL A 47 16.34 -7.45 -5.08
C VAL A 47 15.17 -6.65 -5.69
N HIS A 48 13.96 -6.82 -5.16
CA HIS A 48 12.79 -6.03 -5.53
C HIS A 48 12.94 -4.54 -5.20
N GLY A 49 13.60 -4.21 -4.09
CA GLY A 49 13.96 -2.84 -3.74
C GLY A 49 14.86 -2.20 -4.80
N TYR A 50 15.85 -2.94 -5.30
CA TYR A 50 16.74 -2.46 -6.37
C TYR A 50 16.02 -2.37 -7.73
N GLN A 51 15.19 -3.35 -8.10
CA GLN A 51 14.33 -3.27 -9.28
C GLN A 51 13.42 -2.02 -9.23
N SER A 52 12.83 -1.75 -8.07
CA SER A 52 11.97 -0.58 -7.84
C SER A 52 12.75 0.74 -7.90
N TYR A 53 13.98 0.76 -7.38
CA TYR A 53 14.89 1.90 -7.50
C TYR A 53 15.17 2.25 -8.98
N LEU A 54 15.56 1.26 -9.79
CA LEU A 54 15.80 1.44 -11.23
C LEU A 54 14.52 1.91 -11.95
N TRP A 55 13.39 1.25 -11.70
CA TRP A 55 12.09 1.59 -12.30
C TRP A 55 11.66 3.02 -11.97
N ASN A 56 11.80 3.46 -10.70
CA ASN A 56 11.42 4.81 -10.29
C ASN A 56 12.25 5.89 -11.01
N HIS A 57 13.54 5.66 -11.25
CA HIS A 57 14.38 6.59 -12.00
C HIS A 57 14.02 6.62 -13.48
N ALA A 58 13.82 5.44 -14.09
CA ALA A 58 13.39 5.33 -15.49
C ALA A 58 12.01 5.97 -15.74
N ALA A 59 11.05 5.77 -14.84
CA ALA A 59 9.73 6.41 -14.90
C ALA A 59 9.83 7.94 -14.75
N SER A 60 10.67 8.44 -13.84
CA SER A 60 10.89 9.87 -13.65
C SER A 60 11.51 10.51 -14.91
N GLU A 61 12.54 9.89 -15.49
CA GLU A 61 13.16 10.33 -16.75
C GLU A 61 12.15 10.29 -17.91
N ARG A 62 11.30 9.25 -17.99
CA ARG A 62 10.26 9.12 -19.02
C ARG A 62 9.24 10.25 -18.97
N VAL A 63 8.82 10.67 -17.77
CA VAL A 63 7.94 11.83 -17.60
C VAL A 63 8.68 13.13 -17.93
N GLN A 64 9.93 13.27 -17.48
CA GLN A 64 10.72 14.49 -17.69
C GLN A 64 11.06 14.76 -19.16
N LYS A 65 11.37 13.72 -19.95
CA LYS A 65 11.76 13.86 -21.37
C LYS A 65 10.60 13.95 -22.34
N TYR A 66 9.51 13.22 -22.06
CA TYR A 66 8.45 12.96 -23.05
C TYR A 66 7.05 13.35 -22.55
N GLY A 67 6.93 13.90 -21.34
CA GLY A 67 5.65 14.32 -20.76
C GLY A 67 4.74 13.17 -20.33
N PHE A 68 3.50 13.52 -19.99
CA PHE A 68 2.48 12.62 -19.44
C PHE A 68 1.22 12.49 -20.32
N ASP A 69 1.17 13.16 -21.47
CA ASP A 69 -0.03 13.21 -22.34
C ASP A 69 0.02 12.22 -23.51
N GLN A 70 1.21 11.76 -23.90
CA GLN A 70 1.43 11.01 -25.14
C GLN A 70 2.30 9.76 -24.96
N VAL A 71 1.98 8.73 -25.74
CA VAL A 71 2.85 7.58 -26.02
C VAL A 71 3.92 8.03 -27.02
N VAL A 72 5.16 7.56 -26.87
CA VAL A 72 6.25 7.86 -27.80
C VAL A 72 6.81 6.60 -28.44
N LEU A 73 7.43 6.76 -29.62
CA LEU A 73 8.12 5.68 -30.29
C LEU A 73 9.15 5.04 -29.36
N GLY A 74 9.13 3.71 -29.27
CA GLY A 74 10.01 2.93 -28.42
C GLY A 74 9.58 2.80 -26.96
N ASP A 75 8.44 3.38 -26.55
CA ASP A 75 7.77 2.98 -25.30
C ASP A 75 7.36 1.49 -25.36
N LEU A 76 7.09 0.91 -24.19
CA LEU A 76 6.49 -0.42 -24.09
C LEU A 76 5.01 -0.30 -23.73
N VAL A 77 4.17 -1.12 -24.36
CA VAL A 77 2.72 -1.20 -24.08
C VAL A 77 2.27 -2.65 -24.00
N TYR A 78 1.20 -2.89 -23.23
CA TYR A 78 0.49 -4.17 -23.30
C TYR A 78 -0.27 -4.29 -24.62
N CYS A 79 -0.16 -5.45 -25.28
CA CYS A 79 -0.99 -5.78 -26.43
C CYS A 79 -2.46 -5.86 -26.01
N LYS A 80 -3.27 -4.90 -26.48
CA LYS A 80 -4.72 -5.10 -26.63
C LYS A 80 -4.89 -6.22 -27.66
N GLY A 81 -5.57 -7.30 -27.29
CA GLY A 81 -5.80 -8.42 -28.21
C GLY A 81 -6.71 -7.98 -29.35
N ASP A 82 -6.47 -8.48 -30.56
CA ASP A 82 -7.46 -8.37 -31.63
C ASP A 82 -8.74 -9.10 -31.20
N ASP A 83 -9.89 -8.45 -31.39
CA ASP A 83 -11.17 -8.90 -30.83
C ASP A 83 -11.65 -10.24 -31.42
N SER A 84 -11.35 -11.32 -30.68
CA SER A 84 -12.11 -12.56 -30.70
C SER A 84 -12.12 -13.14 -29.29
N GLU A 85 -13.31 -13.16 -28.68
CA GLU A 85 -13.65 -13.76 -27.37
C GLU A 85 -13.42 -12.91 -26.10
N LYS A 86 -14.39 -12.00 -25.89
CA LYS A 86 -15.12 -11.72 -24.63
C LYS A 86 -14.32 -11.31 -23.39
N GLU A 87 -14.67 -10.13 -22.90
CA GLU A 87 -14.33 -9.57 -21.60
C GLU A 87 -14.48 -10.57 -20.45
N THR A 88 -13.40 -10.75 -19.70
CA THR A 88 -13.45 -11.02 -18.26
C THR A 88 -12.35 -10.20 -17.61
N VAL A 89 -12.70 -9.44 -16.58
CA VAL A 89 -11.78 -8.53 -15.88
C VAL A 89 -10.77 -9.34 -15.07
N GLY A 90 -9.66 -9.70 -15.72
CA GLY A 90 -8.53 -10.40 -15.11
C GLY A 90 -7.50 -9.43 -14.55
N VAL A 91 -7.63 -9.06 -13.27
CA VAL A 91 -6.58 -8.34 -12.56
C VAL A 91 -5.41 -9.29 -12.33
N ASN A 92 -4.31 -9.10 -13.08
CA ASN A 92 -3.05 -9.79 -12.86
C ASN A 92 -2.38 -9.26 -11.59
N SER A 93 -2.88 -9.71 -10.43
CA SER A 93 -2.24 -9.55 -9.14
C SER A 93 -1.34 -10.75 -8.88
N GLU A 94 -0.03 -10.61 -9.11
CA GLU A 94 0.96 -11.58 -8.63
C GLU A 94 1.18 -11.40 -7.12
N CYS A 95 0.13 -11.71 -6.35
CA CYS A 95 0.23 -11.99 -4.92
C CYS A 95 -0.55 -13.28 -4.62
N ASN A 96 0.17 -14.41 -4.69
CA ASN A 96 0.03 -15.58 -3.81
C ASN A 96 0.89 -16.71 -4.37
N ASN A 97 2.03 -16.95 -3.71
CA ASN A 97 2.47 -18.31 -3.46
C ASN A 97 2.80 -18.46 -1.96
N ASP A 98 1.88 -17.97 -1.13
CA ASP A 98 1.83 -18.30 0.28
C ASP A 98 1.20 -19.70 0.41
N ASN A 99 1.98 -20.74 0.09
CA ASN A 99 1.68 -22.07 0.60
C ASN A 99 2.40 -22.23 1.94
N CYS A 100 1.71 -21.86 3.01
CA CYS A 100 2.15 -22.12 4.38
C CYS A 100 1.94 -23.59 4.73
N ASP A 101 2.90 -24.43 4.37
CA ASP A 101 3.00 -25.79 4.92
C ASP A 101 4.35 -26.02 5.60
N ASP A 102 4.30 -26.23 6.91
CA ASP A 102 5.44 -26.50 7.77
C ASP A 102 5.81 -27.99 7.64
N THR A 103 6.55 -28.36 6.60
CA THR A 103 7.22 -29.67 6.53
C THR A 103 8.64 -29.58 5.99
N TYR A 104 9.58 -30.10 6.78
CA TYR A 104 11.02 -30.12 6.50
C TYR A 104 11.37 -31.18 5.43
N ASP A 105 11.46 -30.80 4.16
CA ASP A 105 12.56 -31.22 3.27
C ASP A 105 12.69 -30.23 2.09
N CYS A 106 13.91 -29.83 1.77
CA CYS A 106 14.22 -28.98 0.62
C CYS A 106 15.59 -29.32 0.05
N SER A 107 15.76 -30.61 -0.26
CA SER A 107 16.67 -31.03 -1.31
C SER A 107 15.87 -31.49 -2.54
N HIS A 108 16.32 -31.08 -3.73
CA HIS A 108 15.89 -31.62 -5.03
C HIS A 108 14.47 -31.30 -5.55
N LEU A 109 14.29 -30.11 -6.14
CA LEU A 109 13.46 -29.99 -7.35
C LEU A 109 14.26 -29.28 -8.46
N ASP A 110 14.58 -30.06 -9.47
CA ASP A 110 15.19 -29.66 -10.74
C ASP A 110 14.07 -29.17 -11.67
N GLU A 111 14.19 -27.95 -12.20
CA GLU A 111 13.11 -27.29 -12.95
C GLU A 111 13.17 -27.67 -14.45
N THR A 112 13.01 -28.97 -14.75
CA THR A 112 12.84 -29.46 -16.13
C THR A 112 11.91 -30.68 -16.23
N SER A 113 11.13 -30.72 -17.32
CA SER A 113 9.97 -31.60 -17.55
C SER A 113 8.78 -31.32 -16.61
N GLY A 114 7.53 -31.28 -17.06
CA GLY A 114 6.95 -31.48 -18.38
C GLY A 114 5.44 -31.69 -18.22
N THR A 115 4.63 -31.26 -19.20
CA THR A 115 3.16 -31.42 -19.23
C THR A 115 2.36 -30.89 -18.02
N ASP A 116 2.08 -29.58 -18.02
CA ASP A 116 0.68 -29.16 -18.18
C ASP A 116 0.61 -27.86 -19.00
N LEU A 117 -0.08 -27.90 -20.15
CA LEU A 117 -0.12 -26.83 -21.15
C LEU A 117 -1.38 -25.98 -20.97
N LEU A 118 -1.50 -25.37 -19.80
CA LEU A 118 -2.32 -24.18 -19.64
C LEU A 118 -1.39 -22.97 -19.74
N GLU A 119 -1.27 -22.46 -20.96
CA GLU A 119 -0.60 -21.19 -21.24
C GLU A 119 -1.25 -20.11 -20.36
N ARG A 120 -0.58 -19.77 -19.25
CA ARG A 120 -0.78 -18.47 -18.60
C ARG A 120 -0.74 -17.46 -19.74
N LYS A 121 -1.82 -16.68 -19.92
CA LYS A 121 -1.89 -15.58 -20.87
C LYS A 121 -0.79 -14.58 -20.52
N ASN A 122 0.42 -14.83 -21.03
CA ASN A 122 1.58 -13.97 -20.89
C ASN A 122 1.11 -12.63 -21.45
N THR A 123 1.04 -11.60 -20.60
CA THR A 123 0.57 -10.29 -21.04
C THR A 123 1.61 -9.77 -22.02
N LEU A 124 1.34 -9.95 -23.32
CA LEU A 124 2.30 -9.69 -24.36
C LEU A 124 2.62 -8.20 -24.32
N VAL A 125 3.89 -7.87 -24.07
CA VAL A 125 4.39 -6.51 -24.11
C VAL A 125 5.10 -6.32 -25.44
N LYS A 126 4.75 -5.25 -26.14
CA LYS A 126 5.39 -4.87 -27.40
C LYS A 126 6.04 -3.49 -27.29
N VAL A 127 7.03 -3.27 -28.14
CA VAL A 127 7.61 -1.95 -28.39
C VAL A 127 6.70 -1.19 -29.34
N VAL A 128 6.39 0.07 -29.01
CA VAL A 128 5.57 0.97 -29.84
C VAL A 128 6.35 1.40 -31.08
N THR A 129 5.79 1.15 -32.27
CA THR A 129 6.38 1.54 -33.56
C THR A 129 5.79 2.85 -34.12
N VAL A 130 6.27 3.31 -35.28
CA VAL A 130 5.73 4.53 -35.95
C VAL A 130 4.26 4.31 -36.35
N GLU A 131 3.95 3.10 -36.79
CA GLU A 131 2.62 2.67 -37.23
C GLU A 131 1.64 2.69 -36.05
N ASP A 132 2.04 2.21 -34.88
CA ASP A 132 1.22 2.25 -33.65
C ASP A 132 0.89 3.67 -33.20
N VAL A 133 1.88 4.57 -33.23
CA VAL A 133 1.67 5.99 -32.90
C VAL A 133 0.72 6.65 -33.91
N SER A 134 0.88 6.32 -35.20
CA SER A 134 0.03 6.85 -36.28
C SER A 134 -1.40 6.30 -36.24
N ALA A 135 -1.59 5.07 -35.75
CA ALA A 135 -2.90 4.45 -35.56
C ALA A 135 -3.66 5.01 -34.33
N GLY A 136 -2.94 5.46 -33.29
CA GLY A 136 -3.56 6.04 -32.09
C GLY A 136 -4.22 5.01 -31.16
N ASN A 137 -3.94 3.71 -31.33
CA ASN A 137 -4.59 2.62 -30.59
C ASN A 137 -4.16 2.52 -29.10
N TYR A 138 -3.10 3.22 -28.70
CA TYR A 138 -2.54 3.19 -27.35
C TYR A 138 -2.60 4.58 -26.71
N THR A 139 -3.01 4.63 -25.44
CA THR A 139 -2.96 5.85 -24.64
C THR A 139 -1.79 5.80 -23.67
N VAL A 140 -1.48 6.94 -23.05
CA VAL A 140 -0.41 7.04 -22.04
C VAL A 140 -0.65 6.12 -20.83
N ASP A 141 -1.90 5.75 -20.55
CA ASP A 141 -2.26 4.78 -19.50
C ASP A 141 -1.76 3.36 -19.81
N ASP A 142 -1.54 3.02 -21.08
CA ASP A 142 -1.04 1.72 -21.53
C ASP A 142 0.49 1.58 -21.45
N VAL A 143 1.20 2.69 -21.20
CA VAL A 143 2.67 2.70 -21.16
C VAL A 143 3.16 1.99 -19.89
N VAL A 144 3.99 0.99 -20.10
CA VAL A 144 4.67 0.22 -19.05
C VAL A 144 6.17 0.41 -19.09
N LEU A 145 6.81 0.21 -17.94
CA LEU A 145 8.26 0.09 -17.84
C LEU A 145 8.64 -1.21 -17.11
N PRO A 146 9.75 -1.87 -17.47
CA PRO A 146 10.13 -3.16 -16.94
C PRO A 146 10.71 -3.07 -15.52
N MET A 147 10.38 -4.04 -14.68
CA MET A 147 11.18 -4.40 -13.51
C MET A 147 12.22 -5.44 -13.98
N PRO A 148 13.54 -5.13 -13.99
CA PRO A 148 14.54 -5.95 -14.65
C PRO A 148 14.59 -7.40 -14.16
N GLY A 149 14.73 -8.34 -15.10
CA GLY A 149 14.80 -9.78 -14.87
C GLY A 149 15.05 -10.55 -16.18
N SER A 150 14.99 -11.88 -16.15
CA SER A 150 15.32 -12.75 -17.31
C SER A 150 14.31 -12.73 -18.46
N ARG A 151 13.06 -12.32 -18.23
CA ARG A 151 11.96 -12.39 -19.21
C ARG A 151 11.33 -11.03 -19.52
N VAL A 152 12.12 -9.96 -19.43
CA VAL A 152 11.67 -8.60 -19.79
C VAL A 152 12.45 -8.02 -20.96
N ILE A 153 11.75 -7.24 -21.78
CA ILE A 153 12.36 -6.36 -22.78
C ILE A 153 12.47 -4.94 -22.21
N PHE A 154 13.46 -4.19 -22.69
CA PHE A 154 13.62 -2.77 -22.39
C PHE A 154 13.03 -1.91 -23.53
N PRO A 155 12.56 -0.68 -23.23
CA PRO A 155 12.11 0.26 -24.27
C PRO A 155 13.25 0.55 -25.26
N THR A 156 12.96 0.81 -26.53
CA THR A 156 14.00 1.13 -27.53
C THR A 156 14.36 2.61 -27.57
N ASN A 157 13.64 3.44 -26.80
CA ASN A 157 13.92 4.86 -26.62
C ASN A 157 15.04 5.10 -25.58
N GLU A 158 15.31 6.36 -25.26
CA GLU A 158 16.41 6.73 -24.36
C GLU A 158 16.29 6.19 -22.94
N ILE A 159 15.11 5.76 -22.51
CA ILE A 159 14.85 5.34 -21.13
C ILE A 159 15.57 4.03 -20.79
N ALA A 160 15.85 3.17 -21.77
CA ALA A 160 16.70 1.98 -21.55
C ALA A 160 18.12 2.35 -21.11
N LYS A 161 18.66 3.49 -21.55
CA LYS A 161 19.99 3.97 -21.12
C LYS A 161 20.03 4.16 -19.61
N VAL A 162 18.96 4.72 -19.00
CA VAL A 162 18.84 4.93 -17.55
C VAL A 162 19.03 3.63 -16.77
N TYR A 163 18.38 2.54 -17.19
CA TYR A 163 18.54 1.23 -16.56
C TYR A 163 19.98 0.73 -16.61
N HIS A 164 20.61 0.80 -17.80
CA HIS A 164 21.97 0.33 -17.99
C HIS A 164 23.01 1.21 -17.29
N ASP A 165 22.85 2.52 -17.29
CA ASP A 165 23.79 3.46 -16.67
C ASP A 165 23.76 3.37 -15.14
N LEU A 166 22.58 3.24 -14.54
CA LEU A 166 22.43 3.01 -13.09
C LEU A 166 22.98 1.64 -12.67
N ALA A 167 22.61 0.57 -13.38
CA ALA A 167 23.12 -0.77 -13.07
C ALA A 167 24.65 -0.85 -13.22
N LYS A 168 25.21 -0.25 -14.28
CA LYS A 168 26.66 -0.17 -14.51
C LYS A 168 27.39 0.63 -13.44
N LYS A 169 26.80 1.71 -12.93
CA LYS A 169 27.34 2.50 -11.81
C LYS A 169 27.50 1.66 -10.54
N ASP A 170 26.56 0.74 -10.29
CA ASP A 170 26.57 -0.17 -9.15
C ASP A 170 27.30 -1.50 -9.45
N ALA A 171 27.98 -1.60 -10.60
CA ALA A 171 28.66 -2.80 -11.12
C ALA A 171 27.75 -4.05 -11.30
N ILE A 172 26.45 -3.83 -11.52
CA ILE A 172 25.44 -4.86 -11.76
C ILE A 172 25.21 -5.01 -13.27
N ASN A 173 25.15 -6.26 -13.74
CA ASN A 173 24.72 -6.60 -15.10
C ASN A 173 23.23 -7.03 -15.07
N LEU A 174 22.42 -6.45 -15.95
CA LEU A 174 20.98 -6.73 -16.04
C LEU A 174 20.63 -7.91 -16.98
N THR A 175 21.57 -8.35 -17.83
CA THR A 175 21.36 -9.46 -18.78
C THR A 175 22.05 -10.75 -18.34
N GLU A 176 23.15 -10.68 -17.60
CA GLU A 176 23.96 -11.84 -17.20
C GLU A 176 24.23 -11.89 -15.69
N SER A 177 24.11 -13.07 -15.09
CA SER A 177 24.48 -13.28 -13.68
C SER A 177 25.98 -13.38 -13.51
N VAL A 178 26.61 -12.33 -12.99
CA VAL A 178 28.06 -12.33 -12.66
C VAL A 178 28.37 -13.16 -11.40
N HIS A 179 27.37 -13.46 -10.57
CA HIS A 179 27.53 -14.20 -9.32
C HIS A 179 27.20 -15.69 -9.47
N SER A 180 27.98 -16.53 -8.80
CA SER A 180 27.75 -17.99 -8.69
C SER A 180 26.49 -18.35 -7.93
N VAL A 181 25.98 -17.45 -7.07
CA VAL A 181 24.76 -17.65 -6.30
C VAL A 181 23.58 -16.99 -7.01
N LYS A 182 22.94 -17.76 -7.90
CA LYS A 182 21.77 -17.35 -8.68
C LYS A 182 20.70 -16.64 -7.84
N GLU A 183 20.42 -17.12 -6.64
CA GLU A 183 19.35 -16.58 -5.79
C GLU A 183 19.44 -15.05 -5.53
N PHE A 184 20.64 -14.47 -5.45
CA PHE A 184 20.80 -13.03 -5.22
C PHE A 184 20.93 -12.20 -6.51
N SER A 185 20.81 -12.85 -7.67
CA SER A 185 20.97 -12.23 -8.99
C SER A 185 19.63 -11.76 -9.54
N ILE A 186 19.57 -10.50 -9.98
CA ILE A 186 18.39 -9.91 -10.63
C ILE A 186 17.92 -10.72 -11.85
N THR A 187 18.87 -11.35 -12.56
CA THR A 187 18.60 -12.20 -13.74
C THR A 187 18.00 -13.56 -13.40
N SER A 188 18.02 -13.99 -12.13
CA SER A 188 17.35 -15.23 -11.70
C SER A 188 15.88 -15.01 -11.31
N MET A 189 15.43 -13.74 -11.30
CA MET A 189 14.02 -13.40 -11.26
C MET A 189 13.50 -13.26 -12.68
N THR A 190 12.22 -13.54 -12.91
CA THR A 190 11.60 -13.41 -14.23
C THR A 190 11.51 -11.96 -14.70
N GLY A 191 11.44 -11.02 -13.75
CA GLY A 191 11.03 -9.65 -14.00
C GLY A 191 9.52 -9.55 -14.25
N SER A 192 9.03 -8.32 -14.35
CA SER A 192 7.62 -7.99 -14.57
C SER A 192 7.50 -6.63 -15.27
N TYR A 193 6.29 -6.19 -15.58
CA TYR A 193 6.02 -4.87 -16.16
C TYR A 193 5.05 -4.09 -15.27
N ARG A 194 5.29 -2.79 -15.12
CA ARG A 194 4.46 -1.90 -14.30
C ARG A 194 4.07 -0.67 -15.11
N ARG A 195 2.78 -0.32 -15.09
CA ARG A 195 2.26 0.90 -15.73
C ARG A 195 2.93 2.12 -15.13
N VAL A 196 3.34 3.07 -15.98
CA VAL A 196 3.99 4.32 -15.55
C VAL A 196 2.95 5.25 -14.92
N PHE A 197 1.75 5.27 -15.50
CA PHE A 197 0.62 6.09 -15.07
C PHE A 197 -0.52 5.20 -14.60
N GLN A 198 -1.18 5.58 -13.51
CA GLN A 198 -2.33 4.87 -12.98
C GLN A 198 -3.36 5.89 -12.51
N LYS A 199 -4.59 5.77 -13.03
CA LYS A 199 -5.74 6.55 -12.57
C LYS A 199 -6.42 5.79 -11.42
N PRO A 200 -6.81 6.48 -10.33
CA PRO A 200 -7.70 5.90 -9.33
C PRO A 200 -9.08 5.65 -9.95
N LEU A 201 -9.75 4.62 -9.47
CA LEU A 201 -11.17 4.38 -9.71
C LEU A 201 -11.98 4.98 -8.55
N ASP A 202 -13.27 5.22 -8.76
CA ASP A 202 -14.22 5.63 -7.71
C ASP A 202 -13.74 6.84 -6.88
N PHE A 203 -13.14 7.83 -7.54
CA PHE A 203 -12.52 8.98 -6.89
C PHE A 203 -13.57 10.02 -6.46
N GLU A 204 -13.81 10.11 -5.16
CA GLU A 204 -14.67 11.10 -4.52
C GLU A 204 -13.88 11.93 -3.51
N TRP A 205 -14.28 13.20 -3.31
CA TRP A 205 -13.68 14.07 -2.31
C TRP A 205 -14.72 14.98 -1.67
N GLU A 206 -14.49 15.32 -0.40
CA GLU A 206 -15.28 16.32 0.32
C GLU A 206 -14.38 17.17 1.23
N LEU A 207 -14.77 18.44 1.41
CA LEU A 207 -14.11 19.37 2.33
C LEU A 207 -14.93 19.47 3.62
N LEU A 208 -14.29 19.13 4.74
CA LEU A 208 -14.90 19.08 6.06
C LEU A 208 -14.33 20.19 6.95
N ALA A 209 -15.19 21.07 7.42
CA ALA A 209 -14.87 22.04 8.46
C ALA A 209 -14.85 21.36 9.84
N TYR A 210 -13.81 21.58 10.63
CA TYR A 210 -13.70 21.02 11.99
C TYR A 210 -13.07 22.01 12.98
N ASN A 211 -13.50 21.92 14.24
CA ASN A 211 -13.01 22.77 15.35
C ASN A 211 -12.27 21.97 16.44
N ASP A 212 -12.33 20.64 16.40
CA ASP A 212 -11.67 19.73 17.35
C ASP A 212 -10.84 18.69 16.59
N SER A 213 -9.53 18.72 16.79
CA SER A 213 -8.56 17.84 16.13
C SER A 213 -8.57 16.39 16.66
N ASN A 214 -9.20 16.13 17.81
CA ASN A 214 -9.29 14.77 18.38
C ASN A 214 -10.49 13.98 17.86
N LYS A 215 -11.45 14.66 17.20
CA LYS A 215 -12.65 14.02 16.67
C LYS A 215 -12.33 13.33 15.32
N PRO A 216 -12.60 12.02 15.15
CA PRO A 216 -12.48 11.36 13.85
C PRO A 216 -13.38 12.01 12.80
N LEU A 217 -12.81 12.26 11.61
CA LEU A 217 -13.51 12.87 10.47
C LEU A 217 -14.04 11.84 9.45
N ALA A 218 -13.74 10.56 9.67
CA ALA A 218 -14.27 9.42 8.94
C ALA A 218 -14.71 8.34 9.93
N GLU A 219 -15.78 7.63 9.61
CA GLU A 219 -16.31 6.55 10.44
C GLU A 219 -15.60 5.24 10.10
N THR A 220 -15.29 4.43 11.12
CA THR A 220 -14.67 3.11 10.92
C THR A 220 -15.73 2.04 10.74
N ASP A 221 -15.33 0.88 10.20
CA ASP A 221 -16.22 -0.29 10.10
C ASP A 221 -16.79 -0.71 11.47
N LEU A 222 -16.02 -0.52 12.55
CA LEU A 222 -16.47 -0.80 13.92
C LEU A 222 -17.56 0.17 14.39
N ASP A 223 -17.47 1.45 14.02
CA ASP A 223 -18.51 2.46 14.29
C ASP A 223 -19.81 2.08 13.55
N ASN A 224 -19.69 1.67 12.29
CA ASN A 224 -20.83 1.22 11.48
C ASN A 224 -21.50 -0.05 12.05
N ILE A 225 -20.70 -1.02 12.51
CA ILE A 225 -21.21 -2.26 13.13
C ILE A 225 -21.88 -1.96 14.49
N SER A 226 -21.30 -1.10 15.32
CA SER A 226 -21.89 -0.77 16.63
C SER A 226 -23.24 -0.06 16.50
N LYS A 227 -23.37 0.89 15.56
CA LYS A 227 -24.63 1.57 15.23
C LYS A 227 -25.71 0.59 14.74
N THR A 228 -25.36 -0.32 13.83
CA THR A 228 -26.32 -1.31 13.29
C THR A 228 -26.71 -2.34 14.36
N GLY A 229 -25.78 -2.75 15.23
CA GLY A 229 -26.06 -3.61 16.39
C GLY A 229 -27.08 -3.01 17.36
N SER A 230 -26.90 -1.74 17.77
CA SER A 230 -27.90 -1.05 18.62
C SER A 230 -29.25 -0.85 17.92
N THR A 231 -29.25 -0.65 16.60
CA THR A 231 -30.48 -0.48 15.81
C THR A 231 -31.31 -1.78 15.75
N ASN A 232 -30.66 -2.95 15.77
CA ASN A 232 -31.35 -4.25 15.76
C ASN A 232 -31.97 -4.59 17.11
N ILE A 233 -31.38 -4.16 18.23
CA ILE A 233 -31.98 -4.34 19.57
C ILE A 233 -33.27 -3.52 19.69
N ILE A 234 -33.25 -2.24 19.26
CA ILE A 234 -34.43 -1.36 19.30
C ILE A 234 -35.58 -1.88 18.41
N LYS A 235 -35.28 -2.63 17.33
CA LYS A 235 -36.28 -3.23 16.44
C LYS A 235 -36.90 -4.53 16.96
N GLN A 236 -36.41 -5.12 18.06
CA GLN A 236 -36.97 -6.36 18.62
C GLN A 236 -37.93 -6.14 19.80
N GLU A 237 -38.04 -4.92 20.36
CA GLU A 237 -38.95 -4.65 21.49
C GLU A 237 -40.40 -4.30 21.07
N GLU A 238 -40.69 -4.15 19.77
CA GLU A 238 -42.05 -3.89 19.26
C GLU A 238 -42.73 -5.10 18.57
N GLN A 239 -42.62 -6.33 19.13
CA GLN A 239 -43.58 -7.41 18.83
C GLN A 239 -43.62 -8.56 19.86
N GLY A 240 -44.77 -8.74 20.51
CA GLY A 240 -45.20 -10.03 21.09
C GLY A 240 -45.04 -10.23 22.61
N LYS A 241 -46.17 -10.24 23.34
CA LYS A 241 -46.30 -10.86 24.67
C LYS A 241 -46.52 -12.38 24.53
N GLY A 242 -46.02 -13.21 25.46
CA GLY A 242 -46.47 -14.60 25.59
C GLY A 242 -45.62 -15.59 26.41
N GLU A 243 -45.61 -15.43 27.74
CA GLU A 243 -45.56 -16.48 28.79
C GLU A 243 -44.41 -17.55 28.87
N ASP A 244 -43.55 -17.35 29.88
CA ASP A 244 -43.12 -18.27 30.95
C ASP A 244 -42.66 -19.73 30.69
N ASN A 245 -41.38 -20.04 30.99
CA ASN A 245 -41.00 -20.61 32.32
C ASN A 245 -39.48 -20.86 32.56
N ASP A 246 -39.09 -20.68 33.83
CA ASP A 246 -38.00 -21.31 34.62
C ASP A 246 -36.49 -21.22 34.28
N LEU A 247 -35.83 -20.31 35.01
CA LEU A 247 -34.96 -20.61 36.18
C LEU A 247 -33.41 -20.55 36.07
N SER A 248 -32.86 -19.72 36.97
CA SER A 248 -31.49 -19.64 37.52
C SER A 248 -30.36 -19.11 36.64
N ASP A 249 -29.37 -18.36 37.14
CA ASP A 249 -29.21 -17.32 38.17
C ASP A 249 -27.70 -16.94 38.17
N CYS A 250 -27.40 -15.71 38.57
CA CYS A 250 -26.10 -15.08 38.86
C CYS A 250 -25.32 -14.37 37.73
N THR A 251 -24.78 -13.16 37.92
CA THR A 251 -25.01 -12.11 38.96
C THR A 251 -24.41 -10.76 38.48
N LYS A 252 -25.21 -9.68 38.50
CA LYS A 252 -24.86 -8.22 38.56
C LYS A 252 -24.15 -7.51 37.37
N LEU A 253 -24.94 -6.74 36.64
CA LEU A 253 -24.61 -5.35 36.22
C LEU A 253 -25.05 -4.35 37.31
N PRO A 254 -24.42 -3.16 37.43
CA PRO A 254 -25.01 -2.01 38.10
C PRO A 254 -25.87 -1.16 37.15
N VAL A 255 -26.93 -0.55 37.69
CA VAL A 255 -28.07 0.01 36.95
C VAL A 255 -27.93 1.51 36.65
N ILE A 256 -28.56 1.94 35.55
CA ILE A 256 -28.68 3.32 35.06
C ILE A 256 -29.43 4.22 36.05
N SER A 257 -29.13 5.52 36.06
CA SER A 257 -30.15 6.53 36.38
C SER A 257 -30.10 7.70 35.41
N ARG A 258 -31.13 7.81 34.56
CA ARG A 258 -31.54 9.05 33.89
C ARG A 258 -32.79 9.53 34.63
N ASN A 259 -32.80 10.78 35.07
CA ASN A 259 -34.03 11.48 35.39
C ASN A 259 -34.23 12.62 34.39
N SER A 260 -35.38 12.62 33.72
CA SER A 260 -35.85 13.65 32.81
C SER A 260 -36.90 14.53 33.48
N ILE A 261 -36.77 15.85 33.38
CA ILE A 261 -37.91 16.78 33.52
C ILE A 261 -37.77 17.85 32.44
N ALA A 262 -38.86 18.16 31.75
CA ALA A 262 -39.03 19.34 30.90
C ALA A 262 -40.21 20.16 31.43
N LEU A 263 -40.27 21.49 31.19
CA LEU A 263 -41.41 22.22 30.56
C LEU A 263 -41.28 23.78 30.62
N SER A 264 -41.38 24.42 29.44
CA SER A 264 -41.98 25.74 29.05
C SER A 264 -41.76 27.12 29.76
N THR A 265 -41.28 28.09 28.94
CA THR A 265 -41.82 29.45 28.58
C THR A 265 -41.98 30.65 29.54
N ASP A 266 -41.33 31.76 29.12
CA ASP A 266 -41.80 33.15 28.91
C ASP A 266 -41.93 34.28 29.98
N THR A 267 -41.07 35.31 29.77
CA THR A 267 -41.29 36.80 29.81
C THR A 267 -41.38 37.66 31.09
N ASN A 268 -40.37 38.57 31.18
CA ASN A 268 -40.36 40.02 31.51
C ASN A 268 -40.28 40.65 32.93
N GLU A 269 -39.40 41.68 32.97
CA GLU A 269 -39.33 42.92 33.78
C GLU A 269 -38.96 42.96 35.29
N GLY A 270 -37.87 43.71 35.60
CA GLY A 270 -37.86 44.76 36.63
C GLY A 270 -36.83 44.70 37.79
N SER A 271 -35.75 45.53 37.71
CA SER A 271 -35.07 46.32 38.80
C SER A 271 -34.64 45.66 40.15
N GLU A 272 -33.52 45.96 40.83
CA GLU A 272 -32.40 46.93 40.71
C GLU A 272 -31.09 46.34 41.34
N ARG A 273 -29.90 46.81 40.90
CA ARG A 273 -28.62 47.12 41.65
C ARG A 273 -28.04 46.09 42.67
N GLU A 274 -26.73 45.88 42.88
CA GLU A 274 -25.42 46.52 42.56
C GLU A 274 -24.31 45.48 42.95
N VAL A 275 -23.05 45.44 42.50
CA VAL A 275 -22.23 46.20 41.51
C VAL A 275 -20.99 45.36 41.08
N GLU A 276 -20.28 45.78 40.01
CA GLU A 276 -18.90 45.44 39.55
C GLU A 276 -18.29 44.00 39.66
N SER A 277 -17.99 43.41 38.49
CA SER A 277 -16.66 43.60 37.87
C SER A 277 -16.64 43.12 36.42
N GLU A 278 -16.02 43.90 35.53
CA GLU A 278 -15.83 43.52 34.13
C GLU A 278 -14.77 42.42 34.00
N GLN A 279 -15.14 41.26 33.50
CA GLN A 279 -14.19 40.42 32.75
C GLN A 279 -14.72 40.14 31.35
N VAL A 280 -13.97 40.70 30.40
CA VAL A 280 -14.08 40.54 28.96
C VAL A 280 -14.51 39.12 28.60
N SER A 281 -15.67 39.01 27.93
CA SER A 281 -16.08 37.76 27.32
C SER A 281 -15.13 37.47 26.16
N GLY A 282 -14.06 36.74 26.46
CA GLY A 282 -13.12 36.26 25.47
C GLY A 282 -13.83 35.29 24.54
N SER A 283 -14.31 35.81 23.41
CA SER A 283 -14.76 35.01 22.28
C SER A 283 -13.64 34.03 21.92
N ASN A 284 -13.79 32.77 22.33
CA ASN A 284 -12.83 31.74 22.04
C ASN A 284 -12.98 31.39 20.55
N TRP A 285 -12.27 32.14 19.70
CA TRP A 285 -12.16 31.88 18.27
C TRP A 285 -11.40 30.56 18.10
N GLN A 286 -12.08 29.43 18.28
CA GLN A 286 -11.61 28.15 17.82
C GLN A 286 -11.54 28.27 16.29
N GLU A 287 -10.33 28.48 15.77
CA GLU A 287 -10.10 28.59 14.34
C GLU A 287 -10.62 27.34 13.65
N THR A 288 -11.66 27.51 12.84
CA THR A 288 -12.22 26.41 12.05
C THR A 288 -11.20 25.99 11.01
N GLN A 289 -10.69 24.77 11.16
CA GLN A 289 -9.75 24.15 10.24
C GLN A 289 -10.51 23.39 9.15
N MET A 290 -9.85 23.20 8.00
CA MET A 290 -10.41 22.49 6.86
C MET A 290 -9.64 21.21 6.61
N ALA A 291 -10.35 20.08 6.55
CA ALA A 291 -9.84 18.79 6.16
C ALA A 291 -10.35 18.40 4.76
N LEU A 292 -9.50 17.70 4.01
CA LEU A 292 -9.87 17.07 2.75
C LEU A 292 -10.01 15.56 2.98
N LYS A 293 -11.24 15.05 2.88
CA LYS A 293 -11.49 13.60 2.85
C LYS A 293 -11.52 13.12 1.41
N LEU A 294 -10.86 11.99 1.17
CA LEU A 294 -10.72 11.35 -0.14
C LEU A 294 -11.22 9.90 -0.03
N SER A 295 -12.04 9.49 -0.99
CA SER A 295 -12.41 8.09 -1.23
C SER A 295 -11.87 7.72 -2.61
N LEU A 296 -11.18 6.58 -2.73
CA LEU A 296 -10.61 6.12 -4.00
C LEU A 296 -10.28 4.63 -3.98
N THR A 297 -10.47 3.98 -5.12
CA THR A 297 -10.09 2.60 -5.38
C THR A 297 -8.78 2.56 -6.18
N LEU A 298 -7.82 1.73 -5.75
CA LEU A 298 -6.54 1.55 -6.44
C LEU A 298 -6.33 0.08 -6.82
N PRO A 299 -5.72 -0.22 -8.00
CA PRO A 299 -5.26 -1.56 -8.31
C PRO A 299 -4.18 -2.06 -7.34
N ALA A 300 -3.92 -3.37 -7.36
CA ALA A 300 -2.79 -3.97 -6.67
C ALA A 300 -1.46 -3.28 -7.04
N SER A 301 -0.49 -3.31 -6.12
CA SER A 301 0.85 -2.71 -6.27
C SER A 301 0.86 -1.20 -6.53
N CYS A 302 -0.24 -0.50 -6.24
CA CYS A 302 -0.35 0.96 -6.24
C CYS A 302 -0.38 1.50 -4.79
N TYR A 303 0.08 2.73 -4.60
CA TYR A 303 0.25 3.33 -3.27
C TYR A 303 -0.54 4.63 -3.17
N ALA A 304 -1.53 4.69 -2.26
CA ALA A 304 -2.35 5.89 -2.04
C ALA A 304 -1.51 7.12 -1.65
N THR A 305 -0.39 6.91 -0.95
CA THR A 305 0.58 7.97 -0.65
C THR A 305 1.13 8.65 -1.91
N MET A 306 1.29 7.95 -3.04
CA MET A 306 1.74 8.57 -4.29
C MET A 306 0.66 9.41 -4.95
N ALA A 307 -0.62 9.00 -4.86
CA ALA A 307 -1.74 9.83 -5.31
C ALA A 307 -1.89 11.10 -4.45
N ILE A 308 -1.77 10.98 -3.13
CA ILE A 308 -1.79 12.11 -2.19
C ILE A 308 -0.59 13.05 -2.45
N ARG A 309 0.60 12.49 -2.69
CA ARG A 309 1.81 13.26 -3.07
C ARG A 309 1.56 14.10 -4.31
N GLU A 310 0.92 13.52 -5.31
CA GLU A 310 0.61 14.20 -6.58
C GLU A 310 -0.46 15.29 -6.39
N LEU A 311 -1.48 15.04 -5.56
CA LEU A 311 -2.51 16.03 -5.24
C LEU A 311 -1.97 17.23 -4.45
N LEU A 312 -1.16 16.97 -3.41
CA LEU A 312 -0.65 18.02 -2.52
C LEU A 312 0.63 18.69 -3.02
N LYS A 313 1.33 18.09 -4.00
CA LYS A 313 2.66 18.50 -4.50
C LYS A 313 3.75 18.60 -3.42
N THR A 314 3.54 17.97 -2.26
CA THR A 314 4.47 17.94 -1.12
C THR A 314 5.26 16.62 -1.03
N SER A 315 6.24 16.54 -0.13
CA SER A 315 7.02 15.32 0.11
C SER A 315 6.29 14.39 1.08
N THR A 316 5.97 13.17 0.69
CA THR A 316 5.39 12.16 1.60
C THR A 316 6.44 11.43 2.46
N SER A 317 7.61 12.04 2.66
CA SER A 317 8.64 11.47 3.54
C SER A 317 8.24 11.60 5.01
N VAL A 318 8.55 10.58 5.82
CA VAL A 318 8.28 10.59 7.27
C VAL A 318 8.92 11.80 7.96
N THR A 319 10.11 12.22 7.51
CA THR A 319 10.79 13.42 8.02
C THR A 319 9.99 14.70 7.75
N TYR A 320 9.46 14.86 6.53
CA TYR A 320 8.65 16.03 6.18
C TYR A 320 7.28 16.03 6.91
N HIS A 321 6.64 14.88 7.05
CA HIS A 321 5.39 14.77 7.82
C HIS A 321 5.63 15.08 9.32
N LYS A 322 6.78 14.73 9.89
CA LYS A 322 7.14 15.13 11.26
C LYS A 322 7.31 16.65 11.41
N THR A 323 7.81 17.35 10.39
CA THR A 323 7.92 18.83 10.43
C THR A 323 6.60 19.55 10.18
N LEU A 324 5.54 18.88 9.71
CA LEU A 324 4.20 19.46 9.60
C LEU A 324 3.41 19.43 10.93
N ASN A 325 3.85 18.59 11.87
CA ASN A 325 3.21 18.39 13.19
C ASN A 325 3.97 19.09 14.33
N GLN A 326 4.81 20.09 14.00
CA GLN A 326 5.63 20.89 14.92
C GLN A 326 5.27 22.37 14.81
#